data_AF-A5CYS1-F1
#
_entry.id   AF-A5CYS1-F1
#
_cell.length_a   1.000
_cell.length_b   1.000
_cell.length_c   1.000
_cell.angle_alpha   90.00
_cell.angle_beta   90.00
_cell.angle_gamma   90.00
#
_symmetry.space_group_name_H-M   'P 1'
#
loop_
_entity.id
_entity.type
_entity.pdbx_description
1 polymer ?
#
loop_
_entity_poly.entity_id
_entity_poly.type
_entity_poly.pdbx_seq_one_letter_code
_entity_poly.pdbx_strand_id
1 'polypeptide(L)'
;MPPGVVYISIWRKAGCFVDASGGVPGWLKSYFWDVNIRDLDLKANRIFIIERLLNEGNHAAVRWLFRTYSEGDVKEAVLKSRGLSMKTARCWQNYFGLREEEMRCFGTSSTGLKKSF
;
A
#
# COMPACT_ATOMS: atom_id res chain seq x y z
N MET A 1 -6.67 0.75 28.02
CA MET A 1 -7.25 -0.18 27.03
C MET A 1 -8.28 0.61 26.22
N PRO A 2 -7.88 1.26 25.11
CA PRO A 2 -8.85 1.93 24.26
C PRO A 2 -9.57 0.91 23.35
N PRO A 3 -10.86 1.16 23.06
CA PRO A 3 -11.74 0.23 22.38
C PRO A 3 -11.39 0.09 20.90
N GLY A 4 -11.57 -1.13 20.41
CA GLY A 4 -11.32 -1.48 19.04
C GLY A 4 -12.29 -0.83 18.04
N VAL A 5 -11.87 -0.93 16.77
CA VAL A 5 -12.78 -1.17 15.65
C VAL A 5 -13.86 -0.08 15.44
N VAL A 6 -13.45 1.20 15.36
CA VAL A 6 -14.31 2.26 14.81
C VAL A 6 -13.53 3.12 13.83
N TYR A 7 -13.03 2.50 12.75
CA TYR A 7 -12.65 3.25 11.53
C TYR A 7 -13.11 2.56 10.24
N ILE A 8 -13.76 1.40 10.36
CA ILE A 8 -14.02 0.48 9.24
C ILE A 8 -15.36 0.78 8.53
N SER A 9 -16.13 1.76 9.01
CA SER A 9 -17.43 2.13 8.45
C SER A 9 -17.39 3.27 7.42
N ILE A 10 -16.22 3.85 7.11
CA ILE A 10 -16.11 4.94 6.10
C ILE A 10 -15.76 4.43 4.70
N TRP A 11 -15.32 3.17 4.56
CA TRP A 11 -14.77 2.67 3.28
C TRP A 11 -15.55 1.52 2.65
N ARG A 12 -16.77 1.26 3.13
CA ARG A 12 -17.62 0.19 2.60
C ARG A 12 -18.87 0.75 1.93
N LYS A 13 -18.72 1.30 0.71
CA LYS A 13 -19.76 1.18 -0.31
C LYS A 13 -19.33 1.59 -1.72
N ALA A 14 -19.61 0.64 -2.61
CA ALA A 14 -20.11 0.80 -3.97
C ALA A 14 -19.10 1.12 -5.10
N GLY A 15 -18.99 0.12 -5.98
CA GLY A 15 -18.98 0.34 -7.43
C GLY A 15 -17.60 0.43 -8.05
N CYS A 16 -17.18 -0.66 -8.70
CA CYS A 16 -16.18 -0.61 -9.74
C CYS A 16 -16.63 0.41 -10.80
N PHE A 17 -15.98 1.57 -10.83
CA PHE A 17 -15.93 2.44 -12.00
C PHE A 17 -14.47 2.54 -12.36
N VAL A 18 -14.01 1.59 -13.18
CA VAL A 18 -12.76 1.75 -13.92
C VAL A 18 -13.05 2.73 -15.03
N ASP A 19 -12.60 3.97 -14.87
CA ASP A 19 -12.63 4.94 -15.96
C ASP A 19 -11.75 4.40 -17.10
N ALA A 20 -12.33 4.31 -18.30
CA ALA A 20 -11.81 3.61 -19.48
C ALA A 20 -10.57 4.24 -20.15
N SER A 21 -9.71 4.89 -19.37
CA SER A 21 -8.40 5.39 -19.77
C SER A 21 -7.35 4.69 -18.92
N GLY A 22 -6.79 3.58 -19.43
CA GLY A 22 -6.03 2.57 -18.68
C GLY A 22 -4.67 2.98 -18.10
N GLY A 23 -4.50 4.22 -17.67
CA GLY A 23 -3.25 4.74 -17.10
C GLY A 23 -3.47 5.50 -15.79
N VAL A 24 -2.36 5.92 -15.18
CA VAL A 24 -2.39 6.70 -13.94
C VAL A 24 -2.81 8.16 -14.23
N PRO A 25 -3.80 8.73 -13.51
CA PRO A 25 -4.24 10.11 -13.71
C PRO A 25 -3.12 11.14 -13.57
N GLY A 26 -3.16 12.19 -14.42
CA GLY A 26 -2.11 13.23 -14.44
C GLY A 26 -1.93 14.02 -13.14
N TRP A 27 -2.96 14.12 -12.29
CA TRP A 27 -2.84 14.79 -10.99
C TRP A 27 -1.99 14.00 -9.98
N LEU A 28 -1.73 12.72 -10.23
CA LEU A 28 -0.80 11.90 -9.44
C LEU A 28 0.66 12.04 -9.91
N LYS A 29 0.93 12.77 -10.99
CA LYS A 29 2.28 12.91 -11.59
C LYS A 29 3.34 13.34 -10.58
N SER A 30 3.00 14.17 -9.60
CA SER A 30 3.94 14.62 -8.57
C SER A 30 4.52 13.48 -7.72
N TYR A 31 3.81 12.35 -7.57
CA TYR A 31 4.29 11.17 -6.84
C TYR A 31 5.26 10.31 -7.66
N PHE A 32 5.28 10.50 -8.97
CA PHE A 32 6.08 9.75 -9.95
C PHE A 32 7.13 10.66 -10.60
N TRP A 33 7.88 11.39 -9.77
CA TRP A 33 8.86 12.38 -10.24
C TRP A 33 10.07 11.76 -10.96
N ASP A 34 10.33 10.48 -10.72
CA ASP A 34 11.45 9.68 -11.26
C ASP A 34 11.07 8.82 -12.47
N VAL A 35 9.79 8.78 -12.85
CA VAL A 35 9.31 7.96 -13.98
C VAL A 35 8.31 8.71 -14.84
N ASN A 36 8.24 8.37 -16.11
CA ASN A 36 7.22 8.92 -16.99
C ASN A 36 5.87 8.24 -16.69
N ILE A 37 4.92 9.01 -16.15
CA ILE A 37 3.57 8.52 -15.78
C ILE A 37 2.80 7.91 -16.97
N ARG A 38 3.13 8.29 -18.20
CA ARG A 38 2.51 7.74 -19.42
C ARG A 38 2.95 6.32 -19.74
N ASP A 39 4.09 5.90 -19.21
CA ASP A 39 4.67 4.58 -19.44
C ASP A 39 4.26 3.59 -18.33
N LEU A 40 3.49 4.04 -17.33
CA LEU A 40 3.00 3.21 -16.24
C LEU A 40 1.75 2.44 -16.64
N ASP A 41 1.87 1.12 -16.66
CA ASP A 41 0.75 0.20 -16.80
C ASP A 41 0.18 -0.18 -15.42
N LEU A 42 -1.14 -0.02 -15.25
CA LEU A 42 -1.81 -0.27 -13.97
C LEU A 42 -1.68 -1.73 -13.49
N LYS A 43 -1.50 -2.70 -14.40
CA LYS A 43 -1.38 -4.13 -14.02
C LYS A 43 0.07 -4.54 -13.84
N ALA A 44 0.93 -4.25 -14.81
CA ALA A 44 2.33 -4.63 -14.83
C ALA A 44 3.13 -3.88 -13.75
N ASN A 45 2.80 -2.61 -13.50
CA ASN A 45 3.46 -1.80 -12.48
C ASN A 45 2.66 -1.69 -11.17
N ARG A 46 1.64 -2.56 -10.96
CA ARG A 46 0.77 -2.61 -9.78
C ARG A 46 1.49 -2.34 -8.46
N ILE A 47 2.50 -3.17 -8.14
CA ILE A 47 3.20 -3.12 -6.84
C ILE A 47 3.92 -1.78 -6.67
N PHE A 48 4.59 -1.29 -7.73
CA PHE A 48 5.31 -0.03 -7.71
C PHE A 48 4.36 1.16 -7.52
N ILE A 49 3.25 1.20 -8.27
CA ILE A 49 2.24 2.26 -8.16
C ILE A 49 1.65 2.28 -6.75
N ILE A 50 1.26 1.12 -6.23
CA ILE A 50 0.68 1.01 -4.90
C ILE A 50 1.70 1.44 -3.85
N GLU A 51 2.90 0.86 -3.83
CA GLU A 51 3.98 1.21 -2.91
C GLU A 51 4.24 2.72 -2.88
N ARG A 52 4.33 3.35 -4.06
CA ARG A 52 4.60 4.78 -4.18
C ARG A 52 3.50 5.63 -3.55
N LEU A 53 2.24 5.32 -3.86
CA LEU A 53 1.10 6.07 -3.31
C LEU A 53 0.85 5.77 -1.84
N LEU A 54 1.20 4.59 -1.32
CA LEU A 54 1.13 4.31 0.12
C LEU A 54 2.20 5.08 0.90
N ASN A 55 3.40 5.28 0.34
CA ASN A 55 4.48 6.04 0.97
C ASN A 55 4.27 7.55 0.92
N GLU A 56 3.99 8.08 -0.28
CA GLU A 56 4.04 9.52 -0.55
C GLU A 56 2.66 10.14 -0.79
N GLY A 57 1.64 9.31 -1.05
CA GLY A 57 0.31 9.75 -1.43
C GLY A 57 -0.43 10.46 -0.31
N ASN A 58 -1.18 11.49 -0.67
CA ASN A 58 -2.15 12.10 0.24
C ASN A 58 -3.45 11.28 0.31
N HIS A 59 -4.41 11.75 1.11
CA HIS A 59 -5.70 11.08 1.26
C HIS A 59 -6.48 10.90 -0.06
N ALA A 60 -6.36 11.84 -1.00
CA ALA A 60 -7.00 11.72 -2.32
C ALA A 60 -6.32 10.63 -3.17
N ALA A 61 -4.98 10.55 -3.14
CA ALA A 61 -4.20 9.51 -3.81
C ALA A 61 -4.53 8.11 -3.27
N VAL A 62 -4.60 7.96 -1.94
CA VAL A 62 -4.97 6.70 -1.30
C VAL A 62 -6.42 6.31 -1.64
N ARG A 63 -7.34 7.27 -1.66
CA ARG A 63 -8.73 7.03 -2.09
C ARG A 63 -8.81 6.56 -3.53
N TRP A 64 -8.04 7.15 -4.44
CA TRP A 64 -7.96 6.70 -5.82
C TRP A 64 -7.40 5.28 -5.90
N LEU A 65 -6.34 4.99 -5.15
CA LEU A 65 -5.71 3.68 -5.09
C LEU A 65 -6.69 2.56 -4.69
N PHE A 66 -7.52 2.76 -3.66
CA PHE A 66 -8.55 1.79 -3.26
C PHE A 66 -9.78 1.72 -4.18
N ARG A 67 -9.93 2.67 -5.11
CA ARG A 67 -10.93 2.58 -6.19
C ARG A 67 -10.40 1.83 -7.42
N THR A 68 -9.09 1.95 -7.67
CA THR A 68 -8.42 1.35 -8.83
C THR A 68 -8.01 -0.10 -8.59
N TYR A 69 -7.54 -0.41 -7.38
CA TYR A 69 -7.03 -1.73 -7.00
C TYR A 69 -7.95 -2.39 -5.98
N SER A 70 -8.05 -3.72 -6.04
CA SER A 70 -8.74 -4.45 -5.00
C SER A 70 -7.97 -4.37 -3.68
N GLU A 71 -8.67 -4.56 -2.56
CA GLU A 71 -8.00 -4.63 -1.25
C GLU A 71 -6.92 -5.72 -1.21
N GLY A 72 -7.15 -6.84 -1.93
CA GLY A 72 -6.17 -7.92 -2.09
C GLY A 72 -4.90 -7.49 -2.83
N ASP A 73 -5.04 -6.70 -3.89
CA ASP A 73 -3.89 -6.14 -4.63
C ASP A 73 -3.05 -5.20 -3.75
N VAL A 74 -3.73 -4.36 -2.96
CA VAL A 74 -3.06 -3.43 -2.04
C VAL A 74 -2.35 -4.19 -0.93
N LYS A 75 -3.01 -5.18 -0.34
CA LYS A 75 -2.42 -6.07 0.68
C LYS A 75 -1.21 -6.82 0.11
N GLU A 76 -1.30 -7.33 -1.10
CA GLU A 76 -0.19 -8.03 -1.76
C GLU A 76 1.01 -7.10 -1.98
N ALA A 77 0.78 -5.87 -2.41
CA ALA A 77 1.84 -4.88 -2.57
C ALA A 77 2.50 -4.56 -1.22
N VAL A 78 1.73 -4.41 -0.14
CA VAL A 78 2.27 -4.22 1.22
C VAL A 78 3.15 -5.39 1.67
N LEU A 79 2.72 -6.64 1.41
CA LEU A 79 3.48 -7.84 1.75
C LEU A 79 4.77 -7.96 0.93
N LYS A 80 4.72 -7.64 -0.37
CA LYS A 80 5.83 -7.85 -1.31
C LYS A 80 6.81 -6.68 -1.37
N SER A 81 6.40 -5.49 -0.95
CA SER A 81 7.21 -4.29 -1.02
C SER A 81 8.49 -4.40 -0.18
N ARG A 82 9.57 -3.85 -0.72
CA ARG A 82 10.81 -3.57 0.01
C ARG A 82 11.05 -2.07 0.21
N GLY A 83 10.32 -1.21 -0.51
CA GLY A 83 10.47 0.23 -0.49
C GLY A 83 9.51 0.96 0.45
N LEU A 84 8.58 0.28 1.12
CA LEU A 84 7.76 0.91 2.15
C LEU A 84 8.63 1.45 3.29
N SER A 85 8.43 2.73 3.64
CA SER A 85 9.07 3.28 4.83
C SER A 85 8.59 2.53 6.07
N MET A 86 9.41 2.44 7.11
CA MET A 86 9.03 1.74 8.35
C MET A 86 7.73 2.29 8.96
N LYS A 87 7.54 3.61 8.94
CA LYS A 87 6.31 4.24 9.44
C LYS A 87 5.09 3.84 8.60
N THR A 88 5.24 3.86 7.28
CA THR A 88 4.19 3.47 6.35
C THR A 88 3.85 1.98 6.49
N ALA A 89 4.87 1.13 6.53
CA ALA A 89 4.73 -0.30 6.75
C ALA A 89 3.95 -0.62 8.02
N ARG A 90 4.28 0.03 9.15
CA ARG A 90 3.55 -0.14 10.42
C ARG A 90 2.09 0.31 10.34
N CYS A 91 1.82 1.41 9.64
CA CYS A 91 0.45 1.87 9.41
C CYS A 91 -0.39 0.82 8.68
N TRP A 92 0.12 0.31 7.55
CA TRP A 92 -0.60 -0.68 6.74
C TRP A 92 -0.61 -2.08 7.36
N GLN A 93 0.41 -2.42 8.15
CA GLN A 93 0.41 -3.62 8.99
C GLN A 93 -0.82 -3.63 9.90
N ASN A 94 -1.05 -2.53 10.63
CA ASN A 94 -2.19 -2.39 11.52
C ASN A 94 -3.51 -2.39 10.76
N TYR A 95 -3.57 -1.73 9.60
CA TYR A 95 -4.77 -1.69 8.76
C TYR A 95 -5.19 -3.09 8.28
N PHE A 96 -4.23 -3.89 7.79
CA PHE A 96 -4.49 -5.23 7.24
C PHE A 96 -4.44 -6.37 8.27
N GLY A 97 -4.10 -6.07 9.53
CA GLY A 97 -3.92 -7.07 10.59
C GLY A 97 -2.80 -8.06 10.27
N LEU A 98 -1.67 -7.58 9.74
CA LEU A 98 -0.54 -8.40 9.31
C LEU A 98 0.47 -8.63 10.44
N ARG A 99 1.16 -9.78 10.44
CA ARG A 99 2.33 -10.00 11.29
C ARG A 99 3.60 -9.48 10.62
N GLU A 100 4.64 -9.22 11.41
CA GLU A 100 5.90 -8.66 10.89
C GLU A 100 6.58 -9.62 9.90
N GLU A 101 6.51 -10.92 10.17
CA GLU A 101 7.17 -11.95 9.35
C GLU A 101 6.53 -12.10 7.97
N GLU A 102 5.31 -11.59 7.79
CA GLU A 102 4.60 -11.61 6.51
C GLU A 102 5.07 -10.48 5.58
N MET A 103 5.66 -9.41 6.12
CA MET A 103 6.01 -8.21 5.37
C MET A 103 7.50 -8.17 5.02
N ARG A 104 7.82 -8.19 3.72
CA ARG A 104 9.21 -8.22 3.23
C ARG A 104 10.04 -7.01 3.64
N CYS A 105 9.42 -5.86 3.87
CA CYS A 105 10.12 -4.61 4.23
C CYS A 105 10.70 -4.62 5.65
N PHE A 106 10.21 -5.48 6.56
CA PHE A 106 10.78 -5.57 7.91
C PHE A 106 12.09 -6.39 7.96
N GLY A 107 12.40 -7.13 6.89
CA GLY A 107 13.57 -7.98 6.81
C GLY A 107 13.55 -9.10 7.84
N THR A 108 14.38 -10.12 7.66
CA THR A 108 14.72 -11.01 8.77
C THR A 108 15.49 -10.16 9.77
N SER A 109 14.84 -9.66 10.82
CA SER A 109 15.55 -9.39 12.05
C SER A 109 16.25 -10.69 12.38
N SER A 110 17.58 -10.72 12.29
CA SER A 110 18.38 -11.77 12.89
C SER A 110 18.07 -11.72 14.38
N THR A 111 17.03 -12.45 14.80
CA THR A 111 16.81 -12.82 16.18
C THR A 111 18.00 -13.70 16.53
N GLY A 112 19.08 -13.04 16.92
CA GLY A 112 20.22 -13.66 17.55
C GLY A 112 19.67 -14.45 18.71
N LEU A 113 19.73 -15.77 18.56
CA LEU A 113 19.49 -16.75 19.58
C LEU A 113 20.48 -16.48 20.74
N LYS A 114 20.20 -15.52 21.61
CA LYS A 114 20.89 -15.43 22.90
C LYS A 114 20.23 -16.45 23.80
N LYS A 115 20.83 -17.65 23.77
CA LYS A 115 20.56 -18.78 24.67
C LYS A 115 20.46 -18.28 26.12
N SER A 116 19.45 -18.77 26.82
CA SER A 116 19.42 -18.79 28.27
C SER A 116 20.73 -19.35 28.84
N PHE A 117 21.23 -18.69 29.88
CA PHE A 117 21.93 -19.30 31.01
C PHE A 117 21.30 -18.73 32.28
#